data_AF-A0A3N5ETV5-F1
#
_entry.id   AF-A0A3N5ETV5-F1
#
_cell.length_a   1.000
_cell.length_b   1.000
_cell.length_c   1.000
_cell.angle_alpha   90.00
_cell.angle_beta   90.00
_cell.angle_gamma   90.00
#
_symmetry.space_group_name_H-M   'P 1'
#
loop_
_entity.id
_entity.type
_entity.pdbx_description
1 polymer ?
#
loop_
_entity_poly.entity_id
_entity_poly.type
_entity_poly.pdbx_seq_one_letter_code
_entity_poly.pdbx_strand_id
1 'polypeptide(L)'
;MRSILLWCARNAWLRRTVPRLPFAQRAVRRFMPGEHMEDALRAAGDLQARGIPSIFTHLGENLAELSQAEEVAAHYHELIGRFARWGLRPDVSPKLTQLGLDHDPATTVRLALGLARRTHAAGGRFWIDMEDSSYVDATLDVYRQLLAVQPGIGVCLQAYLRR
;
A
#
# COMPACT_ATOMS: atom_id res chain seq x y z
N MET A 1 -14.28 2.50 -23.66
CA MET A 1 -14.60 2.44 -22.21
C MET A 1 -13.57 3.15 -21.33
N ARG A 2 -12.26 2.81 -21.40
CA ARG A 2 -11.21 3.43 -20.56
C ARG A 2 -11.19 4.96 -20.63
N SER A 3 -11.28 5.55 -21.82
CA SER A 3 -11.25 7.00 -22.03
C SER A 3 -12.41 7.74 -21.34
N ILE A 4 -13.62 7.19 -21.40
CA ILE A 4 -14.81 7.77 -20.77
C ILE A 4 -14.69 7.71 -19.24
N LEU A 5 -14.22 6.59 -18.68
CA LEU A 5 -13.99 6.45 -17.24
C LEU A 5 -12.90 7.42 -16.74
N LEU A 6 -11.80 7.56 -17.49
CA LEU A 6 -10.73 8.50 -17.16
C LEU A 6 -11.21 9.96 -17.24
N TRP A 7 -12.04 10.28 -18.24
CA TRP A 7 -12.64 11.61 -18.34
C TRP A 7 -13.56 11.90 -17.15
N CYS A 8 -14.40 10.94 -16.74
CA CYS A 8 -15.24 11.06 -15.55
C CYS A 8 -14.41 11.27 -14.28
N ALA A 9 -13.30 10.56 -14.11
CA ALA A 9 -12.41 10.71 -12.96
C ALA A 9 -11.70 12.08 -12.92
N ARG A 10 -11.43 12.69 -14.08
CA ARG A 10 -10.83 14.03 -14.21
C ARG A 10 -11.82 15.17 -14.06
N ASN A 11 -13.13 14.91 -14.17
CA ASN A 11 -14.16 15.93 -14.02
C ASN A 11 -14.41 16.22 -12.53
N ALA A 12 -14.10 17.44 -12.08
CA ALA A 12 -14.16 17.84 -10.67
C ALA A 12 -15.56 17.70 -10.05
N TRP A 13 -16.62 17.92 -10.83
CA TRP A 13 -17.99 17.74 -10.36
C TRP A 13 -18.33 16.25 -10.19
N LEU A 14 -18.00 15.41 -11.17
CA LEU A 14 -18.22 13.97 -11.07
C LEU A 14 -17.40 13.35 -9.94
N ARG A 15 -16.12 13.74 -9.81
CA ARG A 15 -15.23 13.29 -8.72
C ARG A 15 -15.78 13.65 -7.33
N ARG A 16 -16.46 14.79 -7.17
CA ARG A 16 -17.03 15.22 -5.87
C ARG A 16 -18.40 14.61 -5.58
N THR A 17 -19.22 14.44 -6.61
CA THR A 17 -20.65 14.12 -6.44
C THR A 17 -20.93 12.62 -6.55
N VAL A 18 -20.25 11.91 -7.45
CA VAL A 18 -20.47 10.47 -7.69
C VAL A 18 -20.14 9.62 -6.46
N PRO A 19 -19.02 9.83 -5.73
CA PRO A 19 -18.72 9.03 -4.53
C PRO A 19 -19.72 9.20 -3.38
N ARG A 20 -20.56 10.25 -3.41
CA ARG A 20 -21.61 10.50 -2.41
C ARG A 20 -22.91 9.76 -2.71
N LEU A 21 -23.06 9.20 -3.91
CA LEU A 21 -24.29 8.51 -4.31
C LEU A 21 -24.32 7.10 -3.69
N PRO A 22 -25.47 6.65 -3.13
CA PRO A 22 -25.57 5.37 -2.43
C PRO A 22 -25.19 4.16 -3.30
N PHE A 23 -25.51 4.19 -4.60
CA PHE A 23 -25.14 3.11 -5.52
C PHE A 23 -23.63 3.07 -5.76
N ALA A 24 -22.97 4.23 -5.85
CA ALA A 24 -21.54 4.33 -6.06
C ALA A 24 -20.78 3.88 -4.80
N GLN A 25 -21.23 4.28 -3.61
CA GLN A 25 -20.69 3.78 -2.35
C GLN A 25 -20.86 2.28 -2.22
N ARG A 26 -22.02 1.72 -2.59
CA ARG A 26 -22.26 0.27 -2.59
C ARG A 26 -21.35 -0.46 -3.57
N ALA A 27 -21.11 0.11 -4.75
CA ALA A 27 -20.21 -0.46 -5.74
C ALA A 27 -18.75 -0.41 -5.26
N VAL A 28 -18.31 0.71 -4.67
CA VAL A 28 -16.94 0.89 -4.15
C VAL A 28 -16.69 0.02 -2.91
N ARG A 29 -17.67 -0.18 -2.03
CA ARG A 29 -17.55 -1.03 -0.83
C ARG A 29 -17.11 -2.46 -1.11
N ARG A 30 -17.36 -2.97 -2.33
CA ARG A 30 -16.88 -4.28 -2.76
C ARG A 30 -15.36 -4.32 -2.97
N PHE A 31 -14.75 -3.18 -3.27
CA PHE A 31 -13.32 -3.04 -3.59
C PHE A 31 -12.54 -2.27 -2.53
N MET A 32 -13.18 -1.39 -1.77
CA MET A 32 -12.58 -0.58 -0.73
C MET A 32 -13.51 -0.57 0.49
N PRO A 33 -13.11 -1.17 1.63
CA PRO A 33 -13.99 -1.36 2.78
C PRO A 33 -14.42 -0.05 3.46
N GLY A 34 -13.66 1.02 3.26
CA GLY A 34 -13.91 2.39 3.73
C GLY A 34 -12.70 3.28 3.51
N GLU A 35 -12.75 4.52 4.00
CA GLU A 35 -11.65 5.50 3.89
C GLU A 35 -10.77 5.56 5.15
N HIS A 36 -11.14 4.84 6.21
CA HIS A 36 -10.42 4.82 7.47
C HIS A 36 -9.70 3.49 7.71
N MET A 37 -8.62 3.50 8.49
CA MET A 37 -7.88 2.30 8.86
C MET A 37 -8.78 1.25 9.53
N GLU A 38 -9.70 1.69 10.38
CA GLU A 38 -10.66 0.85 11.11
C GLU A 38 -11.57 0.07 10.16
N ASP A 39 -11.93 0.65 9.02
CA ASP A 39 -12.75 -0.04 8.03
C ASP A 39 -11.96 -1.17 7.36
N ALA A 40 -10.68 -0.92 7.04
CA ALA A 40 -9.78 -1.96 6.52
C ALA A 40 -9.53 -3.08 7.53
N LEU A 41 -9.30 -2.74 8.80
CA LEU A 41 -9.08 -3.71 9.88
C LEU A 41 -10.35 -4.54 10.16
N ARG A 42 -11.53 -3.91 10.16
CA ARG A 42 -12.82 -4.62 10.31
C ARG A 42 -13.03 -5.62 9.18
N ALA A 43 -12.85 -5.19 7.94
CA ALA A 43 -12.99 -6.07 6.78
C ALA A 43 -11.98 -7.22 6.79
N ALA A 44 -10.74 -6.97 7.24
CA ALA A 44 -9.76 -8.04 7.40
C ALA A 44 -10.14 -9.03 8.51
N GLY A 45 -10.76 -8.59 9.59
CA GLY A 45 -11.34 -9.45 10.62
C GLY A 45 -12.43 -10.37 10.05
N ASP A 46 -13.33 -9.84 9.22
CA ASP A 46 -14.37 -10.62 8.54
C ASP A 46 -13.78 -11.67 7.58
N LEU A 47 -12.69 -11.32 6.89
CA LEU A 47 -11.96 -12.26 6.02
C LEU A 47 -11.23 -13.33 6.83
N GLN A 48 -10.59 -12.96 7.94
CA GLN A 48 -9.90 -13.89 8.83
C GLN A 48 -10.86 -14.91 9.45
N ALA A 49 -12.06 -14.48 9.86
CA ALA A 49 -13.11 -15.38 10.36
C ALA A 49 -13.52 -16.46 9.34
N ARG A 50 -13.25 -16.23 8.05
CA ARG A 50 -13.49 -17.16 6.94
C ARG A 50 -12.23 -17.92 6.51
N GLY A 51 -11.12 -17.78 7.23
CA GLY A 51 -9.83 -18.39 6.91
C GLY A 51 -9.09 -17.72 5.75
N ILE A 52 -9.47 -16.50 5.35
CA ILE A 52 -8.86 -15.78 4.23
C ILE A 52 -7.85 -14.75 4.78
N PRO A 53 -6.54 -14.87 4.47
CA PRO A 53 -5.56 -13.89 4.89
C PRO A 53 -5.72 -12.56 4.13
N SER A 54 -5.32 -11.46 4.77
CA SER A 54 -5.37 -10.12 4.18
C SER A 54 -3.98 -9.50 4.10
N ILE A 55 -3.76 -8.66 3.09
CA ILE A 55 -2.57 -7.83 2.93
C ILE A 55 -3.00 -6.38 2.75
N PHE A 56 -2.29 -5.45 3.37
CA PHE A 56 -2.68 -4.04 3.45
C PHE A 56 -1.78 -3.16 2.61
N THR A 57 -2.38 -2.30 1.80
CA THR A 57 -1.68 -1.30 0.99
C THR A 57 -2.34 0.07 1.18
N HIS A 58 -1.53 1.11 1.29
CA HIS A 58 -2.00 2.48 1.39
C HIS A 58 -2.39 2.98 -0.01
N LEU A 59 -3.59 3.52 -0.15
CA LEU A 59 -4.06 4.09 -1.40
C LEU A 59 -3.70 5.58 -1.45
N GLY A 60 -2.98 6.00 -2.47
CA GLY A 60 -2.56 7.39 -2.63
C GLY A 60 -1.94 7.64 -4.00
N GLU A 61 -1.92 8.90 -4.42
CA GLU A 61 -1.27 9.36 -5.65
C GLU A 61 0.24 9.60 -5.41
N ASN A 62 0.98 9.95 -6.46
CA ASN A 62 2.41 10.25 -6.38
C ASN A 62 2.69 11.41 -5.42
N LEU A 63 3.83 11.35 -4.72
CA LEU A 63 4.23 12.38 -3.77
C LEU A 63 4.67 13.66 -4.50
N ALA A 64 4.21 14.80 -4.02
CA ALA A 64 4.67 16.12 -4.43
C ALA A 64 5.99 16.51 -3.75
N GLU A 65 6.22 16.04 -2.52
CA GLU A 65 7.42 16.33 -1.73
C GLU A 65 7.79 15.18 -0.79
N LEU A 66 9.06 15.13 -0.38
CA LEU A 66 9.61 14.03 0.41
C LEU A 66 9.01 13.91 1.82
N SER A 67 8.54 15.01 2.44
CA SER A 67 7.82 15.01 3.73
C SER A 67 6.61 14.08 3.72
N GLN A 68 5.91 13.97 2.59
CA GLN A 68 4.76 13.10 2.44
C GLN A 68 5.14 11.61 2.52
N ALA A 69 6.38 11.24 2.19
CA ALA A 69 6.86 9.88 2.37
C ALA A 69 6.92 9.49 3.86
N GLU A 70 7.31 10.45 4.72
CA GLU A 70 7.34 10.24 6.17
C GLU A 70 5.92 10.11 6.74
N GLU A 71 4.95 10.88 6.21
CA GLU A 71 3.53 10.75 6.56
C GLU A 71 2.99 9.36 6.19
N VAL A 72 3.30 8.86 4.98
CA VAL A 72 2.93 7.51 4.55
C VAL A 72 3.58 6.46 5.46
N ALA A 73 4.86 6.60 5.79
CA ALA A 73 5.54 5.68 6.70
C ALA A 73 4.93 5.72 8.11
N ALA A 74 4.60 6.91 8.62
CA ALA A 74 3.91 7.07 9.90
C ALA A 74 2.53 6.39 9.89
N HIS A 75 1.78 6.54 8.79
CA HIS A 75 0.49 5.86 8.60
C HIS A 75 0.64 4.33 8.68
N TYR A 76 1.64 3.75 8.01
CA TYR A 76 1.92 2.33 8.11
C TYR A 76 2.35 1.92 9.52
N HIS A 77 3.19 2.70 10.20
CA HIS A 77 3.59 2.41 11.58
C HIS A 77 2.39 2.40 12.55
N GLU A 78 1.48 3.35 12.39
CA GLU A 78 0.22 3.39 13.13
C GLU A 78 -0.64 2.16 12.85
N LEU A 79 -0.84 1.83 11.56
CA LEU A 79 -1.59 0.65 11.14
C LEU A 79 -0.99 -0.62 11.77
N ILE A 80 0.33 -0.84 11.63
CA ILE A 80 1.07 -1.98 12.22
C ILE A 80 0.84 -2.05 13.74
N GLY A 81 0.86 -0.91 14.43
CA GLY A 81 0.60 -0.85 15.88
C GLY A 81 -0.82 -1.24 16.29
N ARG A 82 -1.79 -1.14 15.39
CA ARG A 82 -3.20 -1.45 15.66
C ARG A 82 -3.51 -2.94 15.48
N PHE A 83 -2.80 -3.68 14.63
CA PHE A 83 -3.06 -5.10 14.32
C PHE A 83 -3.23 -6.00 15.55
N ALA A 84 -2.39 -5.82 16.57
CA ALA A 84 -2.43 -6.63 17.79
C ALA A 84 -3.80 -6.55 18.50
N ARG A 85 -4.43 -5.36 18.51
CA ARG A 85 -5.76 -5.15 19.13
C ARG A 85 -6.88 -5.87 18.38
N TRP A 86 -6.65 -6.17 17.10
CA TRP A 86 -7.62 -6.84 16.23
C TRP A 86 -7.34 -8.34 16.08
N GLY A 87 -6.28 -8.87 16.70
CA GLY A 87 -5.89 -10.28 16.52
C GLY A 87 -5.47 -10.61 15.08
N LEU A 88 -5.09 -9.60 14.31
CA LEU A 88 -4.70 -9.71 12.90
C LEU A 88 -3.19 -9.74 12.77
N ARG A 89 -2.69 -10.39 11.71
CA ARG A 89 -1.27 -10.34 11.35
C ARG A 89 -1.00 -9.15 10.41
N PRO A 90 0.05 -8.33 10.65
CA PRO A 90 0.36 -7.17 9.81
C PRO A 90 1.08 -7.59 8.53
N ASP A 91 0.37 -8.13 7.54
CA ASP A 91 0.95 -8.29 6.20
C ASP A 91 0.73 -6.99 5.42
N VAL A 92 1.81 -6.31 5.01
CA VAL A 92 1.76 -5.02 4.32
C VAL A 92 2.50 -5.04 2.98
N SER A 93 2.05 -4.24 2.02
CA SER A 93 2.66 -4.09 0.68
C SER A 93 2.67 -2.62 0.24
N PRO A 94 3.61 -1.80 0.73
CA PRO A 94 3.82 -0.45 0.21
C PRO A 94 4.33 -0.44 -1.22
N LYS A 95 4.00 0.66 -1.92
CA LYS A 95 4.67 1.12 -3.15
C LYS A 95 5.84 2.01 -2.78
N LEU A 96 6.97 1.87 -3.47
CA LEU A 96 8.18 2.61 -3.10
C LEU A 96 8.11 4.08 -3.53
N THR A 97 7.36 4.41 -4.58
CA THR A 97 7.08 5.82 -4.95
C THR A 97 6.42 6.59 -3.81
N GLN A 98 5.52 5.93 -3.07
CA GLN A 98 4.88 6.49 -1.87
C GLN A 98 5.79 6.55 -0.64
N LEU A 99 6.97 5.92 -0.72
CA LEU A 99 8.05 6.05 0.27
C LEU A 99 9.19 6.96 -0.21
N GLY A 100 8.98 7.69 -1.32
CA GLY A 100 9.90 8.69 -1.80
C GLY A 100 10.87 8.22 -2.88
N LEU A 101 10.60 7.12 -3.59
CA LEU A 101 11.54 6.57 -4.59
C LEU A 101 11.92 7.58 -5.68
N ASP A 102 10.95 8.40 -6.14
CA ASP A 102 11.17 9.46 -7.14
C ASP A 102 11.95 10.66 -6.60
N HIS A 103 12.06 10.80 -5.27
CA HIS A 103 12.59 11.99 -4.60
C HIS A 103 13.97 11.72 -3.99
N ASP A 104 14.06 10.69 -3.14
CA ASP A 104 15.29 10.28 -2.48
C ASP A 104 15.30 8.76 -2.20
N PRO A 105 16.03 7.98 -3.00
CA PRO A 105 16.19 6.54 -2.78
C PRO A 105 16.78 6.19 -1.41
N ALA A 106 17.65 7.02 -0.84
CA ALA A 106 18.25 6.75 0.47
C ALA A 106 17.20 6.84 1.59
N THR A 107 16.36 7.88 1.56
CA THR A 107 15.20 7.98 2.45
C THR A 107 14.21 6.83 2.23
N THR A 108 13.97 6.44 0.98
CA THR A 108 13.11 5.29 0.66
C THR A 108 13.57 4.01 1.35
N VAL A 109 14.87 3.69 1.26
CA VAL A 109 15.48 2.53 1.94
C VAL A 109 15.32 2.64 3.45
N ARG A 110 15.61 3.81 4.04
CA ARG A 110 15.48 4.05 5.49
C ARG A 110 14.04 3.81 5.98
N LEU A 111 13.05 4.39 5.29
CA LEU A 111 11.64 4.27 5.66
C LEU A 111 11.16 2.82 5.49
N ALA A 112 11.44 2.20 4.35
CA ALA A 112 11.05 0.82 4.08
C ALA A 112 11.69 -0.17 5.09
N LEU A 113 12.95 0.03 5.47
CA LEU A 113 13.61 -0.79 6.49
C LEU A 113 12.94 -0.65 7.87
N GLY A 114 12.56 0.57 8.25
CA GLY A 114 11.82 0.83 9.49
C GLY A 114 10.47 0.10 9.51
N LEU A 115 9.73 0.16 8.40
CA LEU A 115 8.47 -0.56 8.23
C LEU A 115 8.65 -2.07 8.27
N ALA A 116 9.65 -2.60 7.57
CA ALA A 116 9.95 -4.04 7.53
C ALA A 116 10.28 -4.58 8.93
N ARG A 117 11.15 -3.89 9.67
CA ARG A 117 11.50 -4.27 11.06
C ARG A 117 10.29 -4.29 11.97
N ARG A 118 9.46 -3.25 11.94
CA ARG A 118 8.26 -3.18 12.78
C ARG A 118 7.24 -4.24 12.39
N THR A 119 7.08 -4.49 11.11
CA THR A 119 6.19 -5.53 10.57
C THR A 119 6.60 -6.91 11.05
N HIS A 120 7.89 -7.25 10.92
CA HIS A 120 8.43 -8.54 11.38
C HIS A 120 8.36 -8.68 12.91
N ALA A 121 8.66 -7.62 13.66
CA ALA A 121 8.54 -7.62 15.13
C ALA A 121 7.10 -7.88 15.60
N ALA A 122 6.11 -7.49 14.80
CA ALA A 122 4.70 -7.78 15.04
C ALA A 122 4.23 -9.13 14.42
N GLY A 123 5.17 -9.97 13.95
CA GLY A 123 4.89 -11.29 13.39
C GLY A 123 4.29 -11.29 11.98
N GLY A 124 4.29 -10.14 11.30
CA GLY A 124 3.78 -9.99 9.93
C GLY A 124 4.82 -10.19 8.84
N ARG A 125 4.38 -10.02 7.59
CA ARG A 125 5.24 -10.08 6.39
C ARG A 125 5.27 -8.74 5.68
N PHE A 126 6.47 -8.28 5.36
CA PHE A 126 6.68 -7.06 4.60
C PHE A 126 6.93 -7.40 3.12
N TRP A 127 6.09 -6.85 2.24
CA TRP A 127 6.18 -7.00 0.80
C TRP A 127 6.49 -5.66 0.14
N ILE A 128 7.16 -5.70 -1.00
CA ILE A 128 7.33 -4.55 -1.87
C ILE A 128 6.47 -4.75 -3.10
N ASP A 129 5.52 -3.84 -3.32
CA ASP A 129 4.67 -3.86 -4.50
C ASP A 129 5.46 -3.43 -5.74
N MET A 130 5.22 -4.09 -6.87
CA MET A 130 5.91 -3.77 -8.13
C MET A 130 5.03 -2.83 -8.95
N GLU A 131 5.56 -1.64 -9.17
CA GLU A 131 4.90 -0.57 -9.91
C GLU A 131 5.08 -0.76 -11.42
N ASP A 132 4.99 0.29 -12.24
CA ASP A 132 5.14 0.12 -13.69
C ASP A 132 6.58 -0.26 -14.09
N SER A 133 6.75 -0.65 -15.36
CA SER A 133 8.02 -1.18 -15.88
C SER A 133 9.22 -0.25 -15.72
N SER A 134 9.00 1.06 -15.60
CA SER A 134 10.07 2.06 -15.38
C SER A 134 10.69 1.95 -13.97
N TYR A 135 9.94 1.43 -13.00
CA TYR A 135 10.37 1.30 -11.61
C TYR A 135 11.02 -0.03 -11.25
N VAL A 136 11.02 -1.02 -12.14
CA VAL A 136 11.44 -2.39 -11.82
C VAL A 136 12.88 -2.43 -11.30
N ASP A 137 13.84 -1.82 -11.99
CA ASP A 137 15.26 -1.89 -11.59
C ASP A 137 15.47 -1.18 -10.25
N ALA A 138 14.96 0.04 -10.10
CA ALA A 138 15.04 0.80 -8.86
C ALA A 138 14.38 0.06 -7.68
N THR A 139 13.24 -0.61 -7.92
CA THR A 139 12.55 -1.43 -6.92
C THR A 139 13.38 -2.64 -6.50
N LEU A 140 13.97 -3.35 -7.47
CA LEU A 140 14.83 -4.49 -7.19
C LEU A 140 16.13 -4.09 -6.47
N ASP A 141 16.67 -2.90 -6.76
CA ASP A 141 17.84 -2.38 -6.06
C ASP A 141 17.55 -2.04 -4.61
N VAL A 142 16.42 -1.38 -4.33
CA VAL A 142 15.95 -1.15 -2.95
C VAL A 142 15.70 -2.49 -2.26
N TYR A 143 15.01 -3.43 -2.91
CA TYR A 143 14.76 -4.78 -2.37
C TYR A 143 16.05 -5.50 -1.96
N ARG A 144 17.08 -5.52 -2.82
CA ARG A 144 18.37 -6.15 -2.52
C ARG A 144 19.07 -5.51 -1.32
N GLN A 145 19.06 -4.18 -1.25
CA GLN A 145 19.63 -3.45 -0.10
C GLN A 145 18.92 -3.81 1.20
N LEU A 146 17.59 -3.87 1.19
CA LEU A 146 16.80 -4.23 2.37
C LEU A 146 17.04 -5.69 2.77
N LEU A 147 17.01 -6.62 1.80
CA LEU A 147 17.20 -8.05 2.05
C LEU A 147 18.56 -8.38 2.66
N ALA A 148 19.61 -7.63 2.29
CA ALA A 148 20.95 -7.78 2.86
C ALA A 148 21.02 -7.48 4.36
N VAL A 149 20.10 -6.66 4.88
CA VAL A 149 20.09 -6.22 6.29
C VAL A 149 18.92 -6.85 7.07
N GLN A 150 17.82 -7.18 6.40
CA GLN A 150 16.60 -7.71 6.98
C GLN A 150 16.04 -8.86 6.12
N PRO A 151 16.30 -10.11 6.50
CA PRO A 151 15.70 -11.27 5.84
C PRO A 151 14.16 -11.27 5.96
N GLY A 152 13.51 -12.01 5.06
CA GLY A 152 12.05 -12.23 5.10
C GLY A 152 11.21 -11.19 4.35
N ILE A 153 11.86 -10.26 3.64
CA ILE A 153 11.19 -9.30 2.76
C ILE A 153 10.78 -9.98 1.46
N GLY A 154 9.55 -9.76 1.01
CA GLY A 154 9.06 -10.22 -0.28
C GLY A 154 9.01 -9.10 -1.32
N VAL A 155 9.02 -9.46 -2.61
CA VAL A 155 8.86 -8.52 -3.73
C VAL A 155 7.94 -9.14 -4.79
N CYS A 156 7.13 -8.31 -5.44
CA CYS A 156 6.28 -8.73 -6.56
C CYS A 156 7.07 -8.80 -7.88
N LEU A 157 6.77 -9.79 -8.72
CA LEU A 157 7.25 -9.88 -10.11
C LEU A 157 6.07 -9.98 -11.08
N GLN A 158 6.17 -9.30 -12.21
CA GLN A 158 5.08 -9.19 -13.17
C GLN A 158 5.32 -10.12 -14.37
N ALA A 159 4.54 -11.21 -14.46
CA ALA A 159 4.71 -12.27 -15.46
C ALA A 159 4.57 -11.81 -16.94
N TYR A 160 3.99 -10.63 -17.17
CA TYR A 160 3.85 -10.04 -18.51
C TYR A 160 5.10 -9.33 -19.05
N LEU A 161 6.17 -9.14 -18.25
CA LEU A 161 7.43 -8.54 -18.69
C LEU A 161 8.42 -9.63 -19.11
N ARG A 162 9.11 -9.44 -20.24
CA ARG A 162 10.10 -10.41 -20.80
C ARG A 162 11.52 -10.29 -20.22
N ARG A 163 11.71 -9.39 -19.26
CA ARG A 163 13.01 -8.93 -18.78
C ARG A 163 13.65 -9.88 -17.78
#